data_AF-A0A218PB83-F1
#
_entry.id   AF-A0A218PB83-F1
#
_cell.length_a   1.000
_cell.length_b   1.000
_cell.length_c   1.000
_cell.angle_alpha   90.00
_cell.angle_beta   90.00
_cell.angle_gamma   90.00
#
_symmetry.space_group_name_H-M   'P 1'
#
loop_
_entity.id
_entity.type
_entity.pdbx_description
1 polymer ?
#
loop_
_entity_poly.entity_id
_entity_poly.type
_entity_poly.pdbx_seq_one_letter_code
_entity_poly.pdbx_strand_id
1 'polypeptide(L)' 'MVQKEGWNVKLEEALFEARPYVEYYKRLERTVKRLWEESKDGENFVRLVEREIARSEEPFKTDLRIFLQKFRSL' A
#
# COMPACT_ATOMS: atom_id res chain seq x y z
N MET A 1 16.82 -7.05 -12.90
CA MET A 1 16.01 -6.67 -11.72
C MET A 1 16.31 -5.21 -11.40
N VAL A 2 15.59 -4.24 -11.98
CA VAL A 2 15.99 -2.80 -11.91
C VAL A 2 14.79 -1.85 -11.65
N GLN A 3 13.62 -2.36 -11.25
CA GLN A 3 12.43 -1.49 -11.13
C GLN A 3 12.02 -1.15 -9.69
N LYS A 4 12.53 -1.78 -8.63
CA LYS A 4 11.99 -1.55 -7.27
C LYS A 4 12.40 -0.22 -6.62
N GLU A 5 13.48 0.43 -7.04
CA GLU A 5 13.98 1.66 -6.39
C GLU A 5 13.02 2.85 -6.52
N GLY A 6 12.51 3.13 -7.73
CA GLY A 6 11.57 4.24 -7.94
C GLY A 6 10.22 4.03 -7.23
N TRP A 7 9.81 2.78 -7.08
CA TRP A 7 8.59 2.46 -6.34
C TRP A 7 8.77 2.52 -4.82
N ASN A 8 10.00 2.43 -4.31
CA ASN A 8 10.26 2.57 -2.88
C ASN A 8 9.95 4.00 -2.43
N VAL A 9 10.36 5.00 -3.22
CA VAL A 9 10.01 6.41 -3.00
C VAL A 9 8.49 6.61 -3.06
N LYS A 10 7.85 6.10 -4.11
CA LYS A 10 6.40 6.17 -4.28
C LYS A 10 5.62 5.48 -3.15
N LEU A 11 6.12 4.37 -2.62
CA LEU A 11 5.52 3.66 -1.48
C LEU A 11 5.58 4.51 -0.21
N GLU A 12 6.73 5.11 0.07
CA GLU A 12 6.94 5.97 1.23
C GLU A 12 6.09 7.26 1.14
N GLU A 13 6.03 7.88 -0.03
CA GLU A 13 5.18 9.05 -0.28
C GLU A 13 3.69 8.72 -0.12
N ALA A 14 3.23 7.59 -0.68
CA ALA A 14 1.84 7.15 -0.52
C ALA A 14 1.48 6.87 0.95
N LEU A 15 2.39 6.28 1.72
CA LEU A 15 2.21 6.09 3.17
C LEU A 15 2.16 7.43 3.90
N PHE A 16 3.07 8.36 3.58
CA PHE A 16 3.09 9.70 4.17
C PHE A 16 1.78 10.45 3.90
N GLU A 17 1.31 10.45 2.65
CA GLU A 17 0.04 11.08 2.26
C GLU A 17 -1.20 10.41 2.87
N ALA A 18 -1.17 9.10 3.08
CA ALA A 18 -2.28 8.38 3.70
C ALA A 18 -2.36 8.63 5.22
N ARG A 19 -1.22 8.90 5.87
CA ARG A 19 -1.10 9.02 7.33
C ARG A 19 -2.18 9.87 8.03
N PRO A 20 -2.58 11.07 7.56
CA PRO A 20 -3.60 11.87 8.23
C PRO A 20 -5.03 11.32 8.10
N TYR A 21 -5.27 10.31 7.26
CA TYR A 21 -6.60 9.77 6.95
C TYR A 21 -6.84 8.35 7.49
N VAL A 22 -5.81 7.69 8.02
CA VAL A 22 -5.87 6.27 8.38
C VAL A 22 -5.86 6.07 9.89
N GLU A 23 -6.63 5.11 10.37
CA GLU A 23 -6.77 4.84 11.81
C GLU A 23 -5.65 3.92 12.31
N TYR A 24 -5.27 2.90 11.52
CA TYR A 24 -4.29 1.89 11.90
C TYR A 24 -2.98 2.01 11.12
N TYR A 25 -2.38 3.21 11.10
CA TYR A 25 -1.17 3.51 10.31
C TYR A 25 -0.04 2.47 10.46
N LYS A 26 0.31 2.08 11.70
CA LYS A 26 1.38 1.08 11.93
C LYS A 26 1.03 -0.31 11.39
N ARG A 27 -0.26 -0.68 11.35
CA ARG A 27 -0.71 -1.93 10.75
C ARG A 27 -0.64 -1.81 9.23
N LEU A 28 -1.15 -0.72 8.68
CA LEU A 28 -1.10 -0.41 7.25
C LEU A 28 0.33 -0.46 6.72
N GLU A 29 1.24 0.28 7.34
CA GLU A 29 2.67 0.35 6.97
C GLU A 29 3.30 -1.06 6.90
N ARG A 30 3.11 -1.87 7.94
CA ARG A 30 3.65 -3.25 7.96
C ARG A 30 3.03 -4.11 6.87
N THR A 31 1.73 -4.00 6.67
CA THR A 31 1.03 -4.76 5.63
C THR A 31 1.55 -4.39 4.25
N VAL A 32 1.61 -3.11 3.89
CA VAL A 32 2.02 -2.69 2.55
C VAL A 32 3.50 -2.94 2.29
N LYS A 33 4.39 -2.77 3.29
CA LYS A 33 5.82 -3.10 3.15
C LYS A 33 6.03 -4.59 2.90
N ARG A 34 5.32 -5.46 3.63
CA ARG A 34 5.36 -6.91 3.40
C ARG A 34 4.88 -7.25 1.98
N LEU A 35 3.73 -6.70 1.55
CA LEU A 35 3.21 -6.95 0.20
C LEU A 35 4.16 -6.42 -0.89
N TRP A 36 4.88 -5.32 -0.62
CA TRP A 36 5.89 -4.76 -1.52
C TRP A 36 7.11 -5.70 -1.67
N GLU A 37 7.58 -6.28 -0.57
CA GLU A 37 8.66 -7.28 -0.58
C GLU A 37 8.25 -8.53 -1.38
N GLU A 38 7.03 -9.02 -1.18
CA GLU A 38 6.45 -10.16 -1.90
C GLU A 38 6.19 -9.87 -3.39
N SER A 39 6.02 -8.60 -3.75
CA SER A 39 5.68 -8.22 -5.11
C SER A 39 6.86 -8.39 -6.09
N LYS A 40 6.55 -8.75 -7.33
CA LYS A 40 7.55 -8.84 -8.41
C LYS A 40 7.82 -7.49 -9.07
N ASP A 41 6.79 -6.67 -9.15
CA ASP A 41 6.74 -5.35 -9.78
C ASP A 41 5.55 -4.56 -9.20
N GLY A 42 5.37 -3.32 -9.64
CA GLY A 42 4.31 -2.45 -9.14
C GLY A 42 2.89 -2.89 -9.52
N GLU A 43 2.69 -3.52 -10.67
CA GLU A 43 1.37 -4.03 -11.05
C GLU A 43 0.98 -5.22 -10.16
N ASN A 44 1.92 -6.12 -9.91
CA ASN A 44 1.75 -7.23 -8.99
C ASN A 44 1.50 -6.74 -7.56
N PHE A 45 2.21 -5.70 -7.11
CA PHE A 45 1.95 -5.07 -5.82
C PHE A 45 0.51 -4.55 -5.71
N VAL A 46 0.03 -3.81 -6.70
CA VAL A 46 -1.34 -3.29 -6.73
C VAL A 46 -2.36 -4.43 -6.60
N ARG A 47 -2.17 -5.52 -7.37
CA ARG A 47 -3.03 -6.71 -7.29
C ARG A 47 -2.99 -7.37 -5.91
N LEU A 48 -1.84 -7.38 -5.23
CA LEU A 48 -1.71 -7.91 -3.87
C LEU A 48 -2.47 -7.04 -2.85
N VAL A 49 -2.38 -5.71 -2.97
CA VAL A 49 -3.12 -4.78 -2.11
C VAL A 49 -4.63 -4.92 -2.33
N GLU A 50 -5.10 -5.04 -3.58
CA GLU A 50 -6.53 -5.27 -3.88
C GLU A 50 -7.06 -6.57 -3.26
N ARG A 51 -6.26 -7.65 -3.28
CA ARG A 51 -6.60 -8.91 -2.61
C ARG A 51 -6.67 -8.75 -1.09
N GLU A 52 -5.76 -7.99 -0.50
CA GLU A 52 -5.78 -7.69 0.93
C GLU A 52 -7.01 -6.87 1.31
N ILE A 53 -7.40 -5.88 0.50
CA ILE A 53 -8.65 -5.11 0.66
C ILE A 53 -9.87 -6.03 0.64
N ALA A 54 -9.92 -7.01 -0.27
CA ALA A 54 -11.04 -7.93 -0.38
C ALA A 54 -11.17 -8.87 0.84
N ARG A 55 -10.06 -9.16 1.53
CA ARG A 55 -10.00 -10.05 2.70
C ARG A 55 -10.07 -9.31 4.04
N SER A 56 -9.87 -7.99 4.02
CA SER A 56 -9.89 -7.16 5.22
C SER A 56 -11.30 -6.74 5.58
N GLU A 57 -11.54 -6.59 6.88
CA GLU A 57 -12.77 -6.04 7.43
C GLU A 57 -12.60 -4.55 7.73
N GLU A 58 -13.73 -3.83 7.82
CA GLU A 58 -13.72 -2.46 8.32
C GLU A 58 -13.34 -2.42 9.80
N PRO A 59 -12.65 -1.37 10.27
CA PRO A 59 -12.24 -0.15 9.55
C PRO A 59 -10.95 -0.28 8.73
N PHE A 60 -10.17 -1.35 8.91
CA PHE A 60 -8.85 -1.48 8.27
C PHE A 60 -8.91 -1.58 6.74
N LYS A 61 -10.01 -2.13 6.20
CA LYS A 61 -10.28 -2.13 4.77
C LYS A 61 -10.28 -0.71 4.19
N THR A 62 -10.85 0.26 4.89
CA THR A 62 -10.83 1.67 4.49
C THR A 62 -9.40 2.23 4.45
N ASP A 63 -8.57 1.94 5.46
CA ASP A 63 -7.16 2.37 5.47
C ASP A 63 -6.38 1.89 4.23
N LEU A 64 -6.58 0.63 3.84
CA LEU A 64 -5.95 0.05 2.65
C LEU A 64 -6.45 0.71 1.35
N ARG A 65 -7.73 1.09 1.27
CA ARG A 65 -8.30 1.78 0.10
C ARG A 65 -7.74 3.20 -0.03
N ILE A 66 -7.63 3.93 1.07
CA ILE A 66 -7.01 5.26 1.12
C ILE A 66 -5.57 5.17 0.62
N PHE A 67 -4.78 4.25 1.18
CA PHE A 67 -3.41 4.02 0.73
C PHE A 67 -3.34 3.72 -0.78
N LEU A 68 -4.15 2.77 -1.27
CA LEU A 68 -4.13 2.38 -2.68
C LEU A 68 -4.50 3.54 -3.61
N GLN A 69 -5.45 4.39 -3.19
CA GLN A 69 -5.80 5.60 -3.94
C GLN A 69 -4.59 6.54 -4.04
N LYS A 70 -3.92 6.86 -2.92
CA LYS A 70 -2.73 7.72 -2.89
C LYS A 70 -1.59 7.15 -3.73
N PHE A 71 -1.36 5.86 -3.62
CA PHE A 71 -0.34 5.17 -4.39
C PHE A 71 -0.62 5.18 -5.90
N ARG A 72 -1.88 5.20 -6.33
CA ARG A 72 -2.22 5.29 -7.77
C ARG A 72 -2.14 6.71 -8.34
N SER A 73 -2.25 7.73 -7.50
CA SER A 73 -2.22 9.13 -7.93
C SER A 73 -0.82 9.71 -8.09
N LEU A 74 0.19 9.08 -7.49
CA LEU A 74 1.62 9.34 -7.72
C LEU A 74 2.11 8.63 -8.98
#